data_AF-A0A7C1GXQ2-F1
#
_entry.id   AF-A0A7C1GXQ2-F1
#
_cell.length_a   1.000
_cell.length_b   1.000
_cell.length_c   1.000
_cell.angle_alpha   90.00
_cell.angle_beta   90.00
_cell.angle_gamma   90.00
#
_symmetry.space_group_name_H-M   'P 1'
#
loop_
_entity.id
_entity.type
_entity.pdbx_description
1 polymer ?
#
loop_
_entity_poly.entity_id
_entity_poly.type
_entity_poly.pdbx_seq_one_letter_code
_entity_poly.pdbx_strand_id
1 'polypeptide(L)'
;MKRYVLLLALILLAAQAFACTTAIISGKATPDGRPLLWKHRDANDFNNKIVFEAGARFRYLALINSNDPERQAWAGANSAGFAIMNSASYNIKPKTDSTKVGDLEGHIINLAPGRCATITQFAIMWVKLGFQPAPVAIPLWVGARGILPDIITAPDGQNAKLCDFALKLKKDCFPLSSWAKGENYVLLSKLINKEQTGLIQLTNIFDKEIIARTKTIYDKWTKFEFNPTKTYNFYLTLNRDVEKFYKIHFDL
;
A
#
# COMPACT_ATOMS: atom_id res chain seq x y z
N MET A 1 23.18 52.35 16.71
CA MET A 1 22.03 51.44 16.99
C MET A 1 21.40 50.83 15.73
N LYS A 2 20.99 51.60 14.71
CA LYS A 2 20.30 51.06 13.50
C LYS A 2 21.10 50.00 12.70
N ARG A 3 22.43 50.14 12.60
CA ARG A 3 23.31 49.17 11.90
C ARG A 3 23.42 47.81 12.61
N TYR A 4 23.37 47.79 13.94
CA TYR A 4 23.43 46.56 14.74
C TYR A 4 22.09 45.82 14.76
N VAL A 5 20.97 46.53 14.68
CA VAL A 5 19.62 45.94 14.54
C VAL A 5 19.46 45.26 13.17
N LEU A 6 20.00 45.85 12.09
CA LEU A 6 19.98 45.24 10.76
C LEU A 6 20.84 43.98 10.68
N LEU A 7 21.99 43.96 11.35
CA LEU A 7 22.88 42.79 11.45
C LEU A 7 22.25 41.66 12.26
N LEU A 8 21.59 41.97 13.38
CA LEU A 8 20.81 40.99 14.15
C LEU A 8 19.62 40.44 13.34
N ALA A 9 18.94 41.28 12.56
CA ALA A 9 17.85 40.85 11.69
C ALA A 9 18.33 39.95 10.53
N LEU A 10 19.52 40.20 9.97
CA LEU A 10 20.14 39.37 8.94
C LEU A 10 20.64 38.02 9.50
N ILE A 11 21.14 38.00 10.74
CA ILE A 11 21.53 36.75 11.42
C ILE A 11 20.31 35.89 11.79
N LEU A 12 19.16 36.52 12.07
CA LEU A 12 17.89 35.82 12.33
C LEU A 12 17.19 35.27 11.06
N LEU A 13 17.65 35.65 9.86
CA LEU A 13 17.09 35.19 8.57
C LEU A 13 17.83 33.97 7.98
N ALA A 14 18.92 33.53 8.60
CA ALA A 14 19.61 32.28 8.24
C ALA A 14 18.96 31.07 8.92
N ALA A 15 17.65 30.87 8.72
CA ALA A 15 17.03 29.60 9.04
C ALA A 15 17.53 28.57 8.01
N GLN A 16 18.52 27.77 8.36
CA GLN A 16 18.90 26.60 7.58
C GLN A 16 17.71 25.64 7.53
N ALA A 17 16.98 25.65 6.42
CA ALA A 17 15.97 24.65 6.15
C ALA A 17 16.68 23.34 5.78
N PHE A 18 16.63 22.34 6.66
CA PHE A 18 17.08 20.97 6.37
C PHE A 18 16.09 20.34 5.40
N ALA A 19 16.39 20.34 4.10
CA ALA A 19 15.46 19.89 3.09
C ALA A 19 16.16 19.01 2.06
N CYS A 20 15.83 17.71 2.05
CA CYS A 20 16.21 16.87 0.93
C CYS A 20 15.62 17.44 -0.38
N THR A 21 16.47 17.61 -1.40
CA THR A 21 16.02 17.95 -2.76
C THR A 21 16.07 16.71 -3.61
N THR A 22 15.00 16.43 -4.36
CA THR A 22 14.94 15.29 -5.29
C THR A 22 14.49 15.75 -6.67
N ALA A 23 15.02 15.11 -7.69
CA ALA A 23 14.64 15.30 -9.09
C ALA A 23 14.46 13.93 -9.76
N ILE A 24 13.40 13.82 -10.56
CA ILE A 24 13.13 12.66 -11.41
C ILE A 24 13.12 13.15 -12.85
N ILE A 25 14.08 12.72 -13.64
CA ILE A 25 14.18 13.08 -15.05
C ILE A 25 13.82 11.86 -15.89
N SER A 26 12.77 11.98 -16.70
CA SER A 26 12.36 10.93 -17.63
C SER A 26 13.45 10.65 -18.65
N GLY A 27 13.57 9.39 -19.09
CA GLY A 27 14.46 9.03 -20.20
C GLY A 27 14.15 9.80 -21.51
N LYS A 28 12.91 10.27 -21.70
CA LYS A 28 12.57 11.15 -22.82
C LYS A 28 13.32 12.48 -22.82
N ALA A 29 13.78 12.92 -21.65
CA ALA A 29 14.49 14.17 -21.45
C ALA A 29 16.02 13.99 -21.34
N THR A 30 16.54 12.78 -21.50
CA THR A 30 17.98 12.48 -21.47
C THR A 30 18.50 12.06 -22.85
N PRO A 31 19.74 12.45 -23.23
CA PRO A 31 20.28 12.14 -24.55
C PRO A 31 20.38 10.64 -24.88
N ASP A 32 20.50 9.78 -23.87
CA ASP A 32 20.68 8.34 -24.01
C ASP A 32 19.40 7.52 -23.70
N GLY A 33 18.28 8.19 -23.45
CA GLY A 33 17.01 7.54 -23.14
C GLY A 33 16.91 6.96 -21.73
N ARG A 34 17.94 7.08 -20.87
CA ARG A 34 17.95 6.50 -19.52
C ARG A 34 17.34 7.47 -18.50
N PRO A 35 16.41 7.02 -17.64
CA PRO A 35 15.86 7.87 -16.58
C PRO A 35 16.92 8.16 -15.51
N LEU A 36 16.82 9.35 -14.90
CA LEU A 36 17.69 9.74 -13.78
C LEU A 36 16.86 9.97 -12.52
N LEU A 37 17.28 9.34 -11.44
CA LEU A 37 16.82 9.63 -10.08
C LEU A 37 17.97 10.36 -9.39
N TRP A 38 17.76 11.62 -9.05
CA TRP A 38 18.77 12.43 -8.37
C TRP A 38 18.24 12.89 -7.01
N LYS A 39 19.07 12.69 -6.00
CA LYS A 39 18.84 13.19 -4.65
C LYS A 39 20.05 13.99 -4.18
N HIS A 40 19.77 15.19 -3.70
CA HIS A 40 20.67 15.91 -2.81
C HIS A 40 20.22 15.62 -1.37
N ARG A 41 21.04 14.85 -0.64
CA ARG A 41 20.69 14.36 0.70
C ARG A 41 21.23 15.30 1.76
N ASP A 42 20.35 16.15 2.27
CA ASP A 42 20.59 16.91 3.49
C ASP A 42 20.28 16.00 4.69
N ALA A 43 21.25 15.81 5.59
CA ALA A 43 21.12 14.90 6.72
C ALA A 43 22.00 15.29 7.90
N ASN A 44 21.62 14.84 9.09
CA ASN A 44 22.40 15.01 10.32
C ASN A 44 23.65 14.11 10.37
N ASP A 45 23.65 13.01 9.62
CA ASP A 45 24.80 12.13 9.47
C ASP A 45 25.45 12.32 8.10
N PHE A 46 26.63 12.94 8.13
CA PHE A 46 27.45 13.22 6.95
C PHE A 46 28.27 12.00 6.52
N ASN A 47 28.55 11.06 7.42
CA ASN A 47 29.36 9.89 7.12
C ASN A 47 28.46 8.81 6.52
N ASN A 48 28.68 8.52 5.24
CA ASN A 48 27.91 7.53 4.52
C ASN A 48 28.81 6.70 3.61
N LYS A 49 28.28 5.55 3.18
CA LYS A 49 28.98 4.62 2.31
C LYS A 49 28.00 3.94 1.37
N ILE A 50 28.52 3.50 0.23
CA ILE A 50 27.82 2.56 -0.64
C ILE A 50 28.16 1.15 -0.18
N VAL A 51 27.12 0.34 0.01
CA VAL A 51 27.27 -1.10 0.23
C VAL A 51 26.75 -1.86 -0.99
N PHE A 52 27.36 -3.01 -1.24
CA PHE A 52 26.91 -3.97 -2.23
C PHE A 52 26.39 -5.22 -1.51
N GLU A 53 25.11 -5.52 -1.69
CA GLU A 53 24.41 -6.51 -0.90
C GLU A 53 23.75 -7.56 -1.79
N ALA A 54 23.66 -8.79 -1.28
CA ALA A 54 22.86 -9.84 -1.89
C ALA A 54 21.45 -9.81 -1.29
N GLY A 55 20.49 -9.30 -2.05
CA GLY A 55 19.08 -9.36 -1.68
C GLY A 55 18.48 -10.75 -1.91
N ALA A 56 17.20 -10.89 -1.59
CA ALA A 56 16.48 -12.15 -1.78
C ALA A 56 16.41 -12.59 -3.25
N ARG A 57 16.45 -11.63 -4.18
CA ARG A 57 16.36 -11.85 -5.64
C ARG A 57 17.46 -11.20 -6.44
N PHE A 58 17.83 -9.98 -6.05
CA PHE A 58 18.78 -9.17 -6.81
C PHE A 58 19.92 -8.74 -5.92
N ARG A 59 21.11 -8.66 -6.52
CA ARG A 59 22.22 -7.93 -5.90
C ARG A 59 21.97 -6.45 -6.11
N TYR A 60 22.27 -5.64 -5.11
CA TYR A 60 21.94 -4.22 -5.14
C TYR A 60 23.01 -3.38 -4.46
N LEU A 61 23.06 -2.12 -4.87
CA LEU A 61 23.83 -1.07 -4.23
C LEU A 61 22.87 -0.24 -3.37
N ALA A 62 23.32 0.14 -2.18
CA ALA A 62 22.56 1.00 -1.27
C ALA A 62 23.47 2.04 -0.63
N LEU A 63 22.96 3.28 -0.53
CA LEU A 63 23.57 4.36 0.23
C LEU A 63 23.08 4.28 1.69
N ILE A 64 23.99 4.00 2.62
CA ILE A 64 23.70 3.87 4.05
C ILE A 64 24.59 4.82 4.86
N ASN A 65 24.20 5.13 6.10
CA ASN A 65 25.11 5.79 7.03
C ASN A 65 26.27 4.85 7.39
N SER A 66 27.46 5.40 7.62
CA SER A 66 28.66 4.59 7.90
C SER A 66 28.52 3.77 9.18
N ASN A 67 27.89 4.35 10.19
CA ASN A 67 27.61 3.76 11.51
C ASN A 67 26.11 3.58 11.71
N ASP A 68 25.53 2.57 11.06
CA ASP A 68 24.12 2.24 11.20
C ASP A 68 23.92 0.73 11.40
N PRO A 69 23.63 0.30 12.64
CA PRO A 69 23.42 -1.11 12.96
C PRO A 69 22.12 -1.67 12.35
N GLU A 70 21.12 -0.81 12.12
CA GLU A 70 19.83 -1.17 11.52
C GLU A 70 19.90 -1.27 9.99
N ARG A 71 21.03 -0.83 9.42
CA ARG A 71 21.32 -0.87 7.99
C ARG A 71 20.23 -0.20 7.16
N GLN A 72 19.75 0.95 7.58
CA GLN A 72 18.81 1.73 6.81
C GLN A 72 19.49 2.36 5.58
N ALA A 73 18.75 2.51 4.48
CA ALA A 73 19.29 3.06 3.23
C ALA A 73 18.48 4.26 2.74
N TRP A 74 19.12 5.18 2.02
CA TRP A 74 18.52 6.45 1.59
C TRP A 74 18.39 6.60 0.07
N ALA A 75 19.05 5.70 -0.65
CA ALA A 75 18.89 5.45 -2.07
C ALA A 75 19.47 4.07 -2.40
N GLY A 76 19.02 3.45 -3.48
CA GLY A 76 19.60 2.21 -3.95
C GLY A 76 19.13 1.84 -5.35
N ALA A 77 19.88 0.96 -6.00
CA ALA A 77 19.56 0.40 -7.30
C ALA A 77 20.05 -1.05 -7.40
N ASN A 78 19.41 -1.86 -8.23
CA ASN A 78 19.75 -3.28 -8.35
C ASN A 78 20.11 -3.71 -9.77
N SER A 79 20.54 -4.97 -9.89
CA SER A 79 20.94 -5.60 -11.14
C SER A 79 19.80 -5.74 -12.18
N ALA A 80 18.53 -5.54 -11.79
CA ALA A 80 17.38 -5.55 -12.69
C ALA A 80 17.04 -4.15 -13.25
N GLY A 81 17.76 -3.10 -12.84
CA GLY A 81 17.51 -1.72 -13.24
C GLY A 81 16.43 -1.01 -12.41
N PHE A 82 15.96 -1.62 -11.31
CA PHE A 82 15.09 -0.94 -10.35
C PHE A 82 15.91 -0.02 -9.45
N ALA A 83 15.47 1.22 -9.30
CA ALA A 83 16.08 2.20 -8.40
C ALA A 83 15.01 2.88 -7.54
N ILE A 84 15.37 3.24 -6.31
CA ILE A 84 14.50 3.89 -5.35
C ILE A 84 15.31 4.82 -4.43
N MET A 85 14.72 5.94 -4.03
CA MET A 85 15.28 6.90 -3.08
C MET A 85 14.17 7.52 -2.24
N ASN A 86 14.44 7.93 -1.00
CA ASN A 86 13.45 8.62 -0.17
C ASN A 86 13.62 10.14 -0.22
N SER A 87 12.54 10.87 0.07
CA SER A 87 12.57 12.27 0.49
C SER A 87 11.72 12.40 1.75
N ALA A 88 12.28 12.95 2.82
CA ALA A 88 11.58 13.05 4.09
C ALA A 88 10.61 14.24 4.09
N SER A 89 9.41 14.04 4.64
CA SER A 89 8.41 15.10 4.79
C SER A 89 7.95 15.21 6.24
N TYR A 90 8.64 16.06 6.99
CA TYR A 90 8.45 16.20 8.45
C TYR A 90 7.17 16.95 8.83
N ASN A 91 6.51 17.58 7.86
CA ASN A 91 5.40 18.51 8.05
C ASN A 91 4.00 17.90 7.82
N ILE A 92 3.91 16.61 7.48
CA ILE A 92 2.62 15.98 7.11
C ILE A 92 1.97 15.28 8.31
N LYS A 93 2.70 14.99 9.39
CA LYS A 93 2.15 14.27 10.55
C LYS A 93 1.11 15.14 11.29
N PRO A 94 -0.18 14.75 11.35
CA PRO A 94 -1.19 15.51 12.07
C PRO A 94 -0.88 15.56 13.58
N LYS A 95 -1.23 16.67 14.24
CA LYS A 95 -1.04 16.80 15.71
C LYS A 95 -1.79 15.74 16.52
N THR A 96 -2.82 15.13 15.94
CA THR A 96 -3.63 14.07 16.54
C THR A 96 -3.03 12.67 16.37
N ASP A 97 -1.96 12.52 15.59
CA ASP A 97 -1.30 11.22 15.37
C ASP A 97 -0.39 10.89 16.57
N SER A 98 -0.82 9.92 17.37
CA SER A 98 -0.13 9.43 18.57
C SER A 98 0.86 8.29 18.29
N THR A 99 1.10 7.96 17.02
CA THR A 99 2.00 6.87 16.61
C THR A 99 3.43 7.14 17.10
N LYS A 100 3.97 6.22 17.90
CA LYS A 100 5.32 6.32 18.50
C LYS A 100 6.43 5.78 17.60
N VAL A 101 6.09 4.90 16.66
CA VAL A 101 7.03 4.29 15.72
C VAL A 101 7.11 5.19 14.47
N GLY A 102 8.31 5.64 14.11
CA GLY A 102 8.57 6.52 12.97
C GLY A 102 9.93 6.23 12.33
N ASP A 103 10.28 6.99 11.31
CA ASP A 103 11.60 6.95 10.64
C ASP A 103 12.02 5.54 10.17
N LEU A 104 11.07 4.79 9.61
CA LEU A 104 11.27 3.43 9.10
C LEU A 104 11.42 3.36 7.58
N GLU A 105 11.39 4.50 6.88
CA GLU A 105 11.50 4.52 5.42
C GLU A 105 12.81 3.91 4.94
N GLY A 106 13.88 4.04 5.71
CA GLY A 106 15.18 3.51 5.34
C GLY A 106 15.24 1.98 5.28
N HIS A 107 14.41 1.30 6.08
CA HIS A 107 14.23 -0.15 5.95
C HIS A 107 13.58 -0.51 4.62
N ILE A 108 12.58 0.26 4.17
CA ILE A 108 11.91 0.01 2.88
C ILE A 108 12.90 0.23 1.73
N ILE A 109 13.65 1.33 1.76
CA ILE A 109 14.64 1.64 0.72
C ILE A 109 15.76 0.59 0.69
N ASN A 110 16.16 0.02 1.82
CA ASN A 110 17.16 -1.04 1.84
C ASN A 110 16.59 -2.37 1.31
N LEU A 111 15.36 -2.71 1.67
CA LEU A 111 14.75 -4.00 1.31
C LEU A 111 14.25 -4.07 -0.14
N ALA A 112 13.75 -2.96 -0.70
CA ALA A 112 13.08 -2.96 -2.00
C ALA A 112 14.01 -3.36 -3.16
N PRO A 113 15.24 -2.81 -3.31
CA PRO A 113 16.16 -3.21 -4.37
C PRO A 113 16.54 -4.69 -4.32
N GLY A 114 16.60 -5.29 -3.14
CA GLY A 114 16.87 -6.73 -3.02
C GLY A 114 15.75 -7.64 -3.55
N ARG A 115 14.56 -7.09 -3.84
CA ARG A 115 13.33 -7.84 -4.07
C ARG A 115 12.53 -7.40 -5.32
N CYS A 116 12.61 -6.14 -5.74
CA CYS A 116 11.84 -5.56 -6.86
C CYS A 116 12.62 -5.53 -8.15
N ALA A 117 12.03 -5.98 -9.26
CA ALA A 117 12.50 -5.62 -10.61
C ALA A 117 11.79 -4.38 -11.17
N THR A 118 10.56 -4.10 -10.72
CA THR A 118 9.73 -3.00 -11.23
C THR A 118 8.95 -2.31 -10.10
N ILE A 119 8.48 -1.09 -10.36
CA ILE A 119 7.72 -0.25 -9.40
C ILE A 119 6.40 -0.92 -8.97
N THR A 120 5.78 -1.72 -9.84
CA THR A 120 4.46 -2.33 -9.57
C THR A 120 4.52 -3.62 -8.77
N GLN A 121 5.72 -4.15 -8.50
CA GLN A 121 5.89 -5.51 -7.98
C GLN A 121 5.33 -5.72 -6.55
N PHE A 122 5.13 -4.64 -5.79
CA PHE A 122 4.54 -4.69 -4.44
C PHE A 122 3.16 -4.06 -4.31
N ALA A 123 2.61 -3.49 -5.37
CA ALA A 123 1.34 -2.80 -5.28
C ALA A 123 0.19 -3.80 -5.19
N ILE A 124 -0.41 -3.89 -4.01
CA ILE A 124 -1.67 -4.59 -3.74
C ILE A 124 -2.75 -3.54 -3.51
N MET A 125 -3.85 -3.63 -4.25
CA MET A 125 -5.07 -2.90 -3.97
C MET A 125 -6.06 -3.83 -3.27
N TRP A 126 -6.56 -3.43 -2.12
CA TRP A 126 -7.62 -4.16 -1.41
C TRP A 126 -8.97 -3.56 -1.76
N VAL A 127 -9.92 -4.41 -2.15
CA VAL A 127 -11.22 -3.98 -2.67
C VAL A 127 -12.36 -4.59 -1.86
N LYS A 128 -13.35 -3.77 -1.51
CA LYS A 128 -14.67 -4.14 -1.00
C LYS A 128 -15.73 -3.44 -1.86
N LEU A 129 -16.49 -4.20 -2.65
CA LEU A 129 -17.45 -3.63 -3.61
C LEU A 129 -18.86 -3.46 -3.03
N GLY A 130 -19.57 -2.40 -3.45
CA GLY A 130 -20.94 -2.15 -3.04
C GLY A 130 -21.06 -1.55 -1.64
N PHE A 131 -21.86 -2.18 -0.77
CA PHE A 131 -22.11 -1.72 0.60
C PHE A 131 -21.02 -2.21 1.55
N GLN A 132 -20.04 -1.37 1.89
CA GLN A 132 -18.77 -1.76 2.52
C GLN A 132 -18.83 -2.70 3.75
N PRO A 133 -19.87 -2.68 4.61
CA PRO A 133 -20.01 -3.65 5.71
C PRO A 133 -20.28 -5.09 5.29
N ALA A 134 -20.74 -5.32 4.06
CA ALA A 134 -21.23 -6.60 3.56
C ALA A 134 -20.26 -7.43 2.68
N PRO A 135 -19.37 -6.85 1.83
CA PRO A 135 -18.42 -7.59 1.03
C PRO A 135 -17.21 -8.04 1.86
N VAL A 136 -16.65 -9.19 1.49
CA VAL A 136 -15.28 -9.58 1.88
C VAL A 136 -14.23 -8.80 1.09
N ALA A 137 -13.02 -8.67 1.64
CA ALA A 137 -11.90 -7.97 1.05
C ALA A 137 -11.17 -8.83 0.01
N ILE A 138 -10.96 -8.27 -1.18
CA ILE A 138 -10.30 -8.94 -2.31
C ILE A 138 -8.95 -8.26 -2.61
N PRO A 139 -7.83 -8.99 -2.60
CA PRO A 139 -6.51 -8.46 -2.93
C PRO A 139 -6.26 -8.46 -4.45
N LEU A 140 -5.88 -7.32 -5.00
CA LEU A 140 -5.54 -7.15 -6.41
C LEU A 140 -4.08 -6.77 -6.58
N TRP A 141 -3.32 -7.58 -7.32
CA TRP A 141 -1.92 -7.27 -7.60
C TRP A 141 -1.81 -6.50 -8.92
N VAL A 142 -1.18 -5.32 -8.88
CA VAL A 142 -0.87 -4.57 -10.11
C VAL A 142 0.06 -5.38 -11.02
N GLY A 143 0.94 -6.19 -10.43
CA GLY A 143 1.79 -7.14 -11.14
C GLY A 143 1.05 -8.26 -11.89
N ALA A 144 -0.26 -8.46 -11.67
CA ALA A 144 -1.07 -9.50 -12.31
C ALA A 144 -1.37 -9.24 -13.79
N ARG A 145 -0.96 -8.09 -14.35
CA ARG A 145 -1.05 -7.75 -15.78
C ARG A 145 -2.44 -7.98 -16.38
N GLY A 146 -3.47 -7.53 -15.67
CA GLY A 146 -4.87 -7.61 -16.13
C GLY A 146 -5.60 -8.90 -15.75
N ILE A 147 -4.92 -9.88 -15.13
CA ILE A 147 -5.61 -11.02 -14.53
C ILE A 147 -6.34 -10.52 -13.27
N LEU A 148 -7.66 -10.62 -13.27
CA LEU A 148 -8.54 -10.23 -12.16
C LEU A 148 -9.44 -11.41 -11.77
N PRO A 149 -9.90 -11.49 -10.50
CA PRO A 149 -10.88 -12.48 -10.10
C PRO A 149 -12.27 -12.15 -10.63
N ASP A 150 -12.90 -13.11 -11.32
CA ASP A 150 -14.26 -12.97 -11.88
C ASP A 150 -15.29 -12.42 -10.89
N ILE A 151 -15.18 -12.74 -9.60
CA ILE A 151 -16.15 -12.32 -8.57
C ILE A 151 -16.25 -10.79 -8.42
N ILE A 152 -15.23 -10.02 -8.86
CA ILE A 152 -15.19 -8.55 -8.79
C ILE A 152 -15.28 -7.85 -10.14
N THR A 153 -15.34 -8.61 -11.24
CA THR A 153 -15.44 -8.07 -12.60
C THR A 153 -16.81 -8.35 -13.19
N ALA A 154 -17.23 -7.53 -14.15
CA ALA A 154 -18.45 -7.77 -14.92
C ALA A 154 -18.34 -7.13 -16.31
N PRO A 155 -19.14 -7.58 -17.28
CA PRO A 155 -19.32 -6.86 -18.55
C PRO A 155 -19.94 -5.47 -18.33
N ASP A 156 -19.80 -4.60 -19.33
CA ASP A 156 -20.40 -3.26 -19.32
C ASP A 156 -21.91 -3.31 -19.07
N GLY A 157 -22.38 -2.40 -18.21
CA GLY A 157 -23.79 -2.32 -17.81
C GLY A 157 -24.23 -3.33 -16.75
N GLN A 158 -23.33 -4.17 -16.24
CA GLN A 158 -23.62 -5.15 -15.19
C GLN A 158 -22.80 -4.89 -13.92
N ASN A 159 -23.29 -5.40 -12.79
CA ASN A 159 -22.55 -5.41 -11.54
C ASN A 159 -21.66 -6.65 -11.45
N ALA A 160 -20.53 -6.52 -10.75
CA ALA A 160 -19.79 -7.68 -10.29
C ALA A 160 -20.61 -8.49 -9.28
N LYS A 161 -20.45 -9.81 -9.28
CA LYS A 161 -21.19 -10.72 -8.39
C LYS A 161 -21.01 -10.40 -6.90
N LEU A 162 -19.80 -10.00 -6.48
CA LEU A 162 -19.55 -9.53 -5.10
C LEU A 162 -20.35 -8.26 -4.77
N CYS A 163 -20.52 -7.35 -5.73
CA CYS A 163 -21.33 -6.15 -5.55
C CYS A 163 -22.81 -6.53 -5.36
N ASP A 164 -23.33 -7.47 -6.17
CA ASP A 164 -24.71 -7.93 -6.04
C ASP A 164 -24.96 -8.62 -4.69
N PHE A 165 -24.03 -9.44 -4.20
CA PHE A 165 -24.10 -9.98 -2.84
C PHE A 165 -24.18 -8.88 -1.79
N ALA A 166 -23.28 -7.89 -1.86
CA ALA A 166 -23.26 -6.79 -0.91
C ALA A 166 -24.54 -5.95 -0.95
N LEU A 167 -25.09 -5.69 -2.14
CA LEU A 167 -26.32 -4.93 -2.33
C LEU A 167 -27.57 -5.72 -1.90
N LYS A 168 -27.57 -7.05 -2.03
CA LYS A 168 -28.64 -7.91 -1.51
C LYS A 168 -28.67 -7.86 0.02
N LEU A 169 -27.52 -7.99 0.68
CA LEU A 169 -27.38 -7.88 2.14
C LEU A 169 -27.66 -6.45 2.65
N LYS A 170 -27.36 -5.43 1.84
CA LYS A 170 -27.72 -4.04 2.16
C LYS A 170 -29.21 -3.90 2.45
N LYS A 171 -30.09 -4.57 1.69
CA LYS A 171 -31.55 -4.44 1.86
C LYS A 171 -32.00 -4.78 3.28
N ASP A 172 -31.40 -5.80 3.89
CA ASP A 172 -31.71 -6.22 5.26
C ASP A 172 -31.26 -5.20 6.32
N CYS A 173 -30.30 -4.34 5.97
CA CYS A 173 -29.81 -3.28 6.85
C CYS A 173 -30.71 -2.03 6.83
N PHE A 174 -31.61 -1.90 5.86
CA PHE A 174 -32.50 -0.75 5.70
C PHE A 174 -33.98 -1.21 5.59
N PRO A 175 -34.56 -1.77 6.68
CA PRO A 175 -35.91 -2.35 6.63
C PRO A 175 -37.05 -1.33 6.53
N LEU A 176 -36.78 -0.03 6.71
CA LEU A 176 -37.79 1.03 6.78
C LEU A 176 -37.92 1.82 5.46
N SER A 177 -37.92 1.17 4.31
CA SER A 177 -37.99 1.84 3.00
C SER A 177 -39.29 2.60 2.75
N SER A 178 -40.40 2.23 3.41
CA SER A 178 -41.73 2.83 3.19
C SER A 178 -42.03 4.05 4.07
N TRP A 179 -41.13 4.41 4.99
CA TRP A 179 -41.32 5.54 5.92
C TRP A 179 -40.55 6.75 5.41
N ALA A 180 -41.08 7.96 5.64
CA ALA A 180 -40.41 9.19 5.22
C ALA A 180 -38.97 9.23 5.75
N LYS A 181 -37.98 9.14 4.85
CA LYS A 181 -36.53 9.07 5.11
C LYS A 181 -36.03 7.80 5.84
N GLY A 182 -36.84 6.76 6.02
CA GLY A 182 -36.47 5.52 6.71
C GLY A 182 -35.33 4.75 6.03
N GLU A 183 -35.17 4.92 4.73
CA GLU A 183 -34.02 4.44 3.92
C GLU A 183 -32.66 5.00 4.35
N ASN A 184 -32.62 6.03 5.21
CA ASN A 184 -31.38 6.59 5.77
C ASN A 184 -31.00 5.94 7.11
N TYR A 185 -31.86 5.11 7.70
CA TYR A 185 -31.64 4.52 9.01
C TYR A 185 -31.13 3.07 8.87
N VAL A 186 -29.92 2.85 9.36
CA VAL A 186 -29.28 1.53 9.37
C VAL A 186 -29.69 0.75 10.62
N LEU A 187 -30.18 -0.47 10.42
CA LEU A 187 -30.37 -1.43 11.51
C LEU A 187 -29.02 -1.98 11.96
N LEU A 188 -28.41 -1.36 12.96
CA LEU A 188 -27.05 -1.68 13.41
C LEU A 188 -26.88 -3.14 13.86
N SER A 189 -27.92 -3.78 14.39
CA SER A 189 -27.88 -5.19 14.81
C SER A 189 -27.65 -6.17 13.66
N LYS A 190 -27.91 -5.77 12.42
CA LYS A 190 -27.55 -6.55 11.22
C LYS A 190 -26.06 -6.43 10.90
N LEU A 191 -25.43 -5.32 11.24
CA LEU A 191 -23.99 -5.12 11.02
C LEU A 191 -23.15 -5.77 12.10
N ILE A 192 -23.53 -5.58 13.37
CA ILE A 192 -22.84 -6.07 14.56
C ILE A 192 -23.87 -6.41 15.64
N ASN A 193 -23.76 -7.59 16.26
CA ASN A 193 -24.60 -8.00 17.37
C ASN A 193 -23.83 -8.83 18.41
N LYS A 194 -24.48 -9.16 19.53
CA LYS A 194 -23.86 -9.91 20.64
C LYS A 194 -23.63 -11.36 20.28
N GLU A 195 -24.45 -11.90 19.39
CA GLU A 195 -24.42 -13.27 18.90
C GLU A 195 -23.29 -13.51 17.88
N GLN A 196 -22.54 -12.47 17.50
CA GLN A 196 -21.44 -12.50 16.54
C GLN A 196 -21.84 -12.94 15.12
N THR A 197 -23.10 -12.70 14.74
CA THR A 197 -23.65 -13.04 13.42
C THR A 197 -23.81 -11.84 12.49
N GLY A 198 -23.39 -10.64 12.93
CA GLY A 198 -23.46 -9.43 12.11
C GLY A 198 -22.57 -9.50 10.87
N LEU A 199 -22.95 -8.78 9.80
CA LEU A 199 -22.24 -8.79 8.52
C LEU A 199 -20.74 -8.49 8.66
N ILE A 200 -20.37 -7.49 9.46
CA ILE A 200 -18.97 -7.10 9.67
C ILE A 200 -18.22 -8.19 10.43
N GLN A 201 -18.89 -8.83 11.40
CA GLN A 201 -18.28 -9.89 12.22
C GLN A 201 -17.97 -11.12 11.38
N LEU A 202 -18.92 -11.56 10.55
CA LEU A 202 -18.75 -12.72 9.67
C LEU A 202 -17.73 -12.46 8.56
N THR A 203 -17.83 -11.33 7.85
CA THR A 203 -16.88 -11.00 6.78
C THR A 203 -15.45 -10.83 7.28
N ASN A 204 -15.25 -10.28 8.49
CA ASN A 204 -13.92 -10.12 9.08
C ASN A 204 -13.21 -11.46 9.35
N ILE A 205 -13.95 -12.55 9.59
CA ILE A 205 -13.36 -13.90 9.72
C ILE A 205 -12.69 -14.30 8.40
N PHE A 206 -13.41 -14.14 7.28
CA PHE A 206 -12.87 -14.44 5.95
C PHE A 206 -11.79 -13.44 5.53
N ASP A 207 -11.94 -12.15 5.83
CA ASP A 207 -10.93 -11.12 5.51
C ASP A 207 -9.57 -11.44 6.15
N LYS A 208 -9.56 -11.85 7.43
CA LYS A 208 -8.34 -12.25 8.13
C LYS A 208 -7.67 -13.46 7.47
N GLU A 209 -8.48 -14.42 7.04
CA GLU A 209 -7.99 -15.58 6.31
C GLU A 209 -7.36 -15.19 4.96
N ILE A 210 -8.04 -14.35 4.18
CA ILE A 210 -7.52 -13.87 2.89
C ILE A 210 -6.24 -13.05 3.07
N ILE A 211 -6.17 -12.19 4.09
CA ILE A 211 -4.94 -11.45 4.42
C ILE A 211 -3.79 -12.41 4.74
N ALA A 212 -4.03 -13.47 5.53
CA ALA A 212 -3.00 -14.46 5.85
C ALA A 212 -2.52 -15.25 4.61
N ARG A 213 -3.46 -15.69 3.75
CA ARG A 213 -3.14 -16.37 2.48
C ARG A 213 -2.35 -15.45 1.54
N THR A 214 -2.77 -14.19 1.42
CA THR A 214 -2.11 -13.15 0.62
C THR A 214 -0.69 -12.90 1.10
N LYS A 215 -0.50 -12.76 2.42
CA LYS A 215 0.82 -12.57 3.03
C LYS A 215 1.75 -13.74 2.71
N THR A 216 1.26 -14.98 2.80
CA THR A 216 2.05 -16.18 2.51
C THR A 216 2.56 -16.19 1.05
N ILE A 217 1.73 -15.75 0.11
CA ILE A 217 2.10 -15.66 -1.31
C ILE A 217 3.05 -14.49 -1.55
N TYR A 218 2.76 -13.33 -0.95
CA TYR A 218 3.60 -12.15 -1.01
C TYR A 218 5.01 -12.41 -0.48
N ASP A 219 5.14 -13.10 0.66
CA ASP A 219 6.42 -13.50 1.23
C ASP A 219 7.21 -14.46 0.31
N LYS A 220 6.52 -15.22 -0.55
CA LYS A 220 7.19 -16.03 -1.59
C LYS A 220 7.63 -15.16 -2.76
N TRP A 221 6.80 -14.25 -3.26
CA TRP A 221 7.15 -13.35 -4.38
C TRP A 221 8.11 -12.21 -4.01
N THR A 222 8.31 -11.95 -2.73
CA THR A 222 9.41 -11.08 -2.29
C THR A 222 10.76 -11.81 -2.44
N LYS A 223 10.77 -13.14 -2.34
CA LYS A 223 11.97 -13.99 -2.48
C LYS A 223 12.18 -14.53 -3.90
N PHE A 224 11.12 -14.66 -4.68
CA PHE A 224 11.13 -15.18 -6.04
C PHE A 224 10.40 -14.24 -6.99
N GLU A 225 10.43 -14.48 -8.29
CA GLU A 225 9.67 -13.64 -9.20
C GLU A 225 8.15 -13.77 -9.01
N PHE A 226 7.44 -12.66 -9.24
CA PHE A 226 5.99 -12.65 -9.30
C PHE A 226 5.53 -13.70 -10.32
N ASN A 227 4.61 -14.57 -9.93
CA ASN A 227 4.19 -15.68 -10.76
C ASN A 227 2.73 -15.49 -11.20
N PRO A 228 2.48 -15.16 -12.49
CA PRO A 228 1.13 -14.97 -13.01
C PRO A 228 0.25 -16.22 -12.86
N THR A 229 0.78 -17.42 -13.08
CA THR A 229 0.03 -18.67 -12.93
C THR A 229 -0.41 -18.91 -11.49
N LYS A 230 0.45 -18.63 -10.50
CA LYS A 230 0.07 -18.71 -9.08
C LYS A 230 -0.97 -17.67 -8.71
N THR A 231 -0.88 -16.48 -9.29
CA THR A 231 -1.88 -15.41 -9.10
C THR A 231 -3.24 -15.84 -9.65
N TYR A 232 -3.25 -16.38 -10.88
CA TYR A 232 -4.44 -16.91 -11.51
C TYR A 232 -5.08 -18.04 -10.68
N ASN A 233 -4.28 -19.02 -10.23
CA ASN A 233 -4.78 -20.12 -9.39
C ASN A 233 -5.30 -19.63 -8.04
N PHE A 234 -4.66 -18.61 -7.45
CA PHE A 234 -5.15 -17.96 -6.25
C PHE A 234 -6.52 -17.32 -6.50
N TYR A 235 -6.71 -16.60 -7.61
CA TYR A 235 -7.99 -15.98 -7.96
C TYR A 235 -9.09 -16.99 -8.29
N LEU A 236 -8.79 -18.09 -8.98
CA LEU A 236 -9.75 -19.17 -9.18
C LEU A 236 -10.23 -19.76 -7.84
N THR A 237 -9.29 -19.99 -6.92
CA THR A 237 -9.61 -20.50 -5.59
C THR A 237 -10.43 -19.48 -4.80
N LEU A 238 -10.05 -18.20 -4.88
CA LEU A 238 -10.73 -17.10 -4.21
C LEU A 238 -12.17 -16.96 -4.71
N ASN A 239 -12.41 -16.99 -6.02
CA ASN A 239 -13.76 -16.94 -6.59
C ASN A 239 -14.67 -18.00 -5.96
N ARG A 240 -14.22 -19.26 -5.98
CA ARG A 240 -14.98 -20.39 -5.41
C ARG A 240 -15.20 -20.23 -3.90
N ASP A 241 -14.16 -19.85 -3.16
CA ASP A 241 -14.22 -19.77 -1.70
C ASP A 241 -15.11 -18.61 -1.24
N VAL A 242 -15.10 -17.48 -1.94
CA VAL A 242 -16.01 -16.35 -1.70
C VAL A 242 -17.46 -16.79 -1.93
N GLU A 243 -17.77 -17.42 -3.06
CA GLU A 243 -19.13 -17.91 -3.31
C GLU A 243 -19.59 -18.92 -2.24
N LYS A 244 -18.71 -19.84 -1.86
CA LYS A 244 -19.01 -20.80 -0.80
C LYS A 244 -19.27 -20.10 0.54
N PHE A 245 -18.50 -19.06 0.88
CA PHE A 245 -18.71 -18.27 2.09
C PHE A 245 -20.09 -17.61 2.07
N TYR A 246 -20.47 -16.95 0.97
CA TYR A 246 -21.77 -16.30 0.85
C TYR A 246 -22.94 -17.29 0.91
N LYS A 247 -22.79 -18.45 0.29
CA LYS A 247 -23.77 -19.53 0.37
C LYS A 247 -23.98 -20.05 1.79
N ILE A 248 -22.90 -20.30 2.53
CA ILE A 248 -22.95 -20.85 3.89
C ILE A 248 -23.52 -19.85 4.89
N HIS A 249 -23.10 -18.60 4.81
CA HIS A 249 -23.42 -17.61 5.85
C HIS A 249 -24.65 -16.76 5.55
N PHE A 250 -25.06 -16.68 4.27
CA PHE A 250 -26.11 -15.77 3.84
C PHE A 250 -27.11 -16.37 2.85
N ASP A 251 -26.95 -17.64 2.46
CA ASP A 251 -27.79 -18.31 1.45
C ASP A 251 -27.83 -17.57 0.10
N LEU A 252 -26.65 -17.07 -0.31
CA LEU A 252 -26.41 -16.32 -1.55
C LEU A 252 -25.54 -17.06 -2.57
#